data_AF-A0A416K274-F1
#
_entry.id   AF-A0A416K274-F1
#
_cell.length_a   1.000
_cell.length_b   1.000
_cell.length_c   1.000
_cell.angle_alpha   90.00
_cell.angle_beta   90.00
_cell.angle_gamma   90.00
#
_symmetry.space_group_name_H-M   'P 1'
#
loop_
_entity.id
_entity.type
_entity.pdbx_description
1 polymer ?
#
loop_
_entity_poly.entity_id
_entity_poly.type
_entity_poly.pdbx_seq_one_letter_code
_entity_poly.pdbx_strand_id
1 'polypeptide(L)'
;MFYVDLNSDLGESFGNYTIGMDEEILQYVSSANVACGWHAGDPMVMDKTIALAKKYGTAVGAHPGFPDLMGFGRRNMVVTPEEAKAYLKYQLGALSAFTKSQGVKIQHVKPHGAFYNMAAVDEKLARAMCEAVYEVDKDIIFMGLAGSQMIKAAEEVGLQAASEVFADRAYNDDGTLVSRKLPGAVIKDKDLAIKRVVRMVKEGKVESINGNDISIKADSICVHGDNPKALEFVKNIRETLVAEGVEIKNLFR
;
A
#
# COMPACT_ATOMS: atom_id res chain seq x y z
N MET A 1 -6.76 -17.30 15.86
CA MET A 1 -6.21 -17.56 14.51
C MET A 1 -5.78 -16.22 13.95
N PHE A 2 -4.51 -16.08 13.56
CA PHE A 2 -3.99 -14.82 13.03
C PHE A 2 -4.31 -14.72 11.54
N TYR A 3 -4.53 -13.52 11.04
CA TYR A 3 -4.65 -13.27 9.61
C TYR A 3 -3.96 -11.96 9.25
N VAL A 4 -3.56 -11.82 7.99
CA VAL A 4 -2.98 -10.58 7.47
C VAL A 4 -3.21 -10.48 5.97
N ASP A 5 -3.31 -9.25 5.46
CA ASP A 5 -3.28 -8.96 4.04
C ASP A 5 -1.84 -8.82 3.53
N LEU A 6 -1.55 -9.33 2.33
CA LEU A 6 -0.34 -9.02 1.58
C LEU A 6 -0.73 -8.11 0.42
N ASN A 7 -0.20 -6.89 0.39
CA ASN A 7 -0.45 -5.92 -0.68
C ASN A 7 0.80 -5.65 -1.52
N SER A 8 0.62 -5.35 -2.81
CA SER A 8 1.69 -4.88 -3.70
C SER A 8 1.19 -3.74 -4.58
N ASP A 9 2.08 -2.78 -4.85
CA ASP A 9 1.86 -1.73 -5.83
C ASP A 9 2.02 -2.33 -7.23
N LEU A 10 1.01 -2.17 -8.10
CA LEU A 10 0.90 -2.79 -9.43
C LEU A 10 0.31 -1.83 -10.46
N GLY A 11 0.34 -2.23 -11.72
CA GLY A 11 -0.16 -1.40 -12.82
C GLY A 11 0.68 -0.14 -13.00
N GLU A 12 1.95 -0.17 -12.61
CA GLU A 12 2.86 0.99 -12.66
C GLU A 12 3.60 1.10 -14.00
N SER A 13 3.35 0.20 -14.95
CA SER A 13 3.79 0.37 -16.34
C SER A 13 3.17 1.64 -16.95
N PHE A 14 3.77 2.21 -18.00
CA PHE A 14 3.26 3.41 -18.66
C PHE A 14 3.66 3.46 -20.14
N GLY A 15 2.68 3.46 -21.04
CA GLY A 15 2.89 3.44 -22.49
C GLY A 15 3.78 2.26 -22.90
N ASN A 16 4.95 2.55 -23.45
CA ASN A 16 5.91 1.53 -23.88
C ASN A 16 6.84 1.01 -22.77
N TYR A 17 6.74 1.54 -21.55
CA TYR A 17 7.59 1.13 -20.43
C TYR A 17 6.91 0.07 -19.59
N THR A 18 7.54 -1.10 -19.49
CA THR A 18 7.11 -2.17 -18.57
C THR A 18 7.87 -2.07 -17.26
N ILE A 19 7.13 -2.06 -16.15
CA ILE A 19 7.66 -2.03 -14.78
C ILE A 19 7.05 -3.20 -14.03
N GLY A 20 7.89 -3.90 -13.26
CA GLY A 20 7.47 -4.97 -12.37
C GLY A 20 7.16 -6.31 -13.06
N MET A 21 6.60 -7.21 -12.26
CA MET A 21 6.21 -8.57 -12.65
C MET A 21 4.76 -8.82 -12.20
N ASP A 22 3.84 -7.97 -12.68
CA ASP A 22 2.47 -7.86 -12.17
C ASP A 22 1.69 -9.18 -12.20
N GLU A 23 1.80 -9.97 -13.27
CA GLU A 23 1.08 -11.23 -13.37
C GLU A 23 1.63 -12.29 -12.40
N GLU A 24 2.94 -12.29 -12.17
CA GLU A 24 3.59 -13.23 -11.26
C GLU A 24 3.31 -12.90 -9.80
N ILE A 25 3.34 -11.62 -9.43
CA ILE A 25 3.14 -11.19 -8.05
C ILE A 25 1.69 -11.34 -7.59
N LEU A 26 0.70 -11.15 -8.48
CA LEU A 26 -0.73 -11.33 -8.20
C LEU A 26 -1.10 -12.73 -7.69
N GLN A 27 -0.29 -13.75 -7.99
CA GLN A 27 -0.49 -15.11 -7.49
C GLN A 27 -0.18 -15.28 -6.00
N TYR A 28 0.54 -14.32 -5.41
CA TYR A 28 1.06 -14.41 -4.04
C TYR A 28 0.48 -13.36 -3.10
N VAL A 29 -0.08 -12.27 -3.62
CA VAL A 29 -0.69 -11.19 -2.82
C VAL A 29 -2.21 -11.33 -2.74
N SER A 30 -2.80 -10.81 -1.67
CA SER A 30 -4.26 -10.78 -1.49
C SER A 30 -4.89 -9.46 -1.94
N SER A 31 -4.09 -8.40 -2.02
CA SER A 31 -4.53 -7.06 -2.46
C SER A 31 -3.53 -6.42 -3.44
N ALA A 32 -4.04 -5.65 -4.39
CA ALA A 32 -3.28 -4.97 -5.42
C ALA A 32 -3.59 -3.46 -5.39
N ASN A 33 -2.56 -2.63 -5.24
CA ASN A 33 -2.68 -1.18 -5.31
C ASN A 33 -2.41 -0.74 -6.75
N VAL A 34 -3.46 -0.45 -7.53
CA VAL A 34 -3.34 -0.16 -8.96
C VAL A 34 -3.13 1.33 -9.20
N ALA A 35 -2.06 1.70 -9.91
CA ALA A 35 -1.77 3.09 -10.25
C ALA A 35 -2.87 3.75 -11.11
N CYS A 36 -3.05 5.06 -10.93
CA CYS A 36 -4.22 5.79 -11.44
C CYS A 36 -3.89 6.83 -12.54
N GLY A 37 -2.72 6.75 -13.18
CA GLY A 37 -2.39 7.58 -14.34
C GLY A 37 -1.56 8.84 -14.07
N TRP A 38 -1.27 9.16 -12.80
CA TRP A 38 -0.56 10.39 -12.43
C TRP A 38 0.92 10.16 -12.13
N HIS A 39 1.23 9.23 -11.23
CA HIS A 39 2.63 8.85 -10.97
C HIS A 39 3.11 7.74 -11.90
N ALA A 40 2.18 6.88 -12.32
CA ALA A 40 2.37 5.71 -13.16
C ALA A 40 1.01 5.20 -13.65
N GLY A 41 0.99 4.15 -14.49
CA GLY A 41 -0.22 3.59 -15.05
C GLY A 41 -0.77 4.41 -16.22
N ASP A 42 -1.48 3.75 -17.12
CA ASP A 42 -2.26 4.39 -18.19
C ASP A 42 -3.58 3.61 -18.37
N PRO A 43 -4.54 4.08 -19.19
CA PRO A 43 -5.82 3.40 -19.38
C PRO A 43 -5.71 1.91 -19.71
N MET A 44 -4.77 1.52 -20.57
CA MET A 44 -4.59 0.13 -20.98
C MET A 44 -3.96 -0.69 -19.85
N VAL A 45 -3.01 -0.11 -19.12
CA VAL A 45 -2.38 -0.75 -17.96
C VAL A 45 -3.39 -0.96 -16.84
N MET A 46 -4.22 0.04 -16.52
CA MET A 46 -5.28 -0.08 -15.51
C MET A 46 -6.26 -1.21 -15.86
N ASP A 47 -6.79 -1.21 -17.10
CA ASP A 47 -7.74 -2.22 -17.56
C ASP A 47 -7.14 -3.64 -17.50
N LYS A 48 -5.91 -3.81 -18.00
CA LYS A 48 -5.19 -5.09 -17.94
C LYS A 48 -4.94 -5.55 -16.50
N THR A 49 -4.50 -4.65 -15.61
CA THR A 49 -4.16 -4.99 -14.23
C THR A 49 -5.39 -5.43 -13.44
N ILE A 50 -6.53 -4.76 -13.63
CA ILE A 50 -7.80 -5.15 -13.01
C ILE A 50 -8.25 -6.53 -13.52
N ALA A 51 -8.10 -6.80 -14.82
CA ALA A 51 -8.46 -8.09 -15.40
C ALA A 51 -7.59 -9.23 -14.82
N LEU A 52 -6.29 -8.99 -14.65
CA LEU A 52 -5.39 -9.93 -14.00
C LEU A 52 -5.72 -10.13 -12.52
N ALA A 53 -5.96 -9.05 -11.76
CA ALA A 53 -6.35 -9.15 -10.36
C ALA A 53 -7.63 -9.98 -10.18
N LYS A 54 -8.63 -9.75 -11.05
CA LYS A 54 -9.87 -10.55 -11.09
C LYS A 54 -9.59 -12.02 -11.40
N LYS A 55 -8.73 -12.32 -12.38
CA LYS A 55 -8.32 -13.68 -12.74
C LYS A 55 -7.71 -14.43 -11.55
N TYR A 56 -6.89 -13.76 -10.74
CA TYR A 56 -6.21 -14.37 -9.59
C TYR A 56 -6.98 -14.26 -8.27
N GLY A 57 -8.15 -13.60 -8.25
CA GLY A 57 -8.94 -13.40 -7.04
C GLY A 57 -8.32 -12.40 -6.05
N THR A 58 -7.39 -11.57 -6.51
CA THR A 58 -6.77 -10.50 -5.73
C THR A 58 -7.71 -9.29 -5.64
N ALA A 59 -7.86 -8.72 -4.45
CA ALA A 59 -8.66 -7.51 -4.29
C ALA A 59 -7.98 -6.30 -4.94
N VAL A 60 -8.75 -5.41 -5.55
CA VAL A 60 -8.23 -4.20 -6.21
C VAL A 60 -8.41 -3.00 -5.29
N GLY A 61 -7.36 -2.22 -5.13
CA GLY A 61 -7.39 -0.88 -4.53
C GLY A 61 -6.80 0.16 -5.46
N ALA A 62 -7.16 1.42 -5.21
CA ALA A 62 -6.59 2.55 -5.93
C ALA A 62 -5.27 2.98 -5.31
N HIS A 63 -4.30 3.29 -6.17
CA HIS A 63 -2.98 3.77 -5.77
C HIS A 63 -2.73 5.20 -6.28
N PRO A 64 -3.44 6.21 -5.74
CA PRO A 64 -3.34 7.58 -6.21
C PRO A 64 -2.00 8.20 -5.80
N GLY A 65 -1.36 8.91 -6.72
CA GLY A 65 -0.09 9.59 -6.51
C GLY A 65 -0.14 11.08 -6.86
N PHE A 66 0.99 11.76 -6.69
CA PHE A 66 1.16 13.11 -7.20
C PHE A 66 1.20 13.13 -8.74
N PRO A 67 0.82 14.26 -9.39
CA PRO A 67 0.90 14.45 -10.84
C PRO A 67 2.36 14.67 -11.27
N ASP A 68 3.18 13.66 -11.03
CA ASP A 68 4.61 13.69 -11.24
C ASP A 68 5.09 12.38 -11.86
N LEU A 69 4.71 12.14 -13.12
CA LEU A 69 5.11 10.97 -13.87
C LEU A 69 6.63 10.84 -13.96
N MET A 70 7.35 11.95 -14.19
CA MET A 70 8.80 11.95 -14.36
C MET A 70 9.55 11.59 -13.07
N GLY A 71 9.04 12.01 -11.91
CA GLY A 71 9.56 11.62 -10.60
C GLY A 71 8.91 10.36 -10.04
N PHE A 72 8.05 9.68 -10.80
CA PHE A 72 7.27 8.51 -10.38
C PHE A 72 6.47 8.77 -9.10
N GLY A 73 5.98 10.01 -8.89
CA GLY A 73 5.27 10.41 -7.67
C GLY A 73 6.10 10.32 -6.38
N ARG A 74 7.43 10.20 -6.46
CA ARG A 74 8.33 10.06 -5.31
C ARG A 74 8.96 11.38 -4.84
N ARG A 75 8.63 12.50 -5.48
CA ARG A 75 9.07 13.84 -5.07
C ARG A 75 7.96 14.54 -4.28
N ASN A 76 8.33 15.19 -3.18
CA ASN A 76 7.39 16.03 -2.43
C ASN A 76 6.92 17.18 -3.33
N MET A 77 5.62 17.47 -3.27
CA MET A 77 5.00 18.60 -3.94
C MET A 77 4.28 19.45 -2.89
N VAL A 78 4.42 20.76 -2.98
CA VAL A 78 3.62 21.68 -2.15
C VAL A 78 2.21 21.68 -2.72
N VAL A 79 1.27 21.11 -1.99
CA VAL A 79 -0.15 21.06 -2.35
C VAL A 79 -1.00 21.49 -1.15
N THR A 80 -2.14 22.12 -1.41
CA THR A 80 -3.12 22.40 -0.37
C THR A 80 -3.95 21.15 -0.05
N PRO A 81 -4.61 21.08 1.12
CA PRO A 81 -5.56 20.01 1.42
C PRO A 81 -6.67 19.86 0.37
N GLU A 82 -7.18 20.98 -0.16
CA GLU A 82 -8.22 20.98 -1.20
C GLU A 82 -7.72 20.38 -2.51
N GLU A 83 -6.48 20.68 -2.90
CA GLU A 83 -5.81 20.06 -4.05
C GLU A 83 -5.64 18.56 -3.82
N ALA A 84 -5.10 18.14 -2.67
CA ALA A 84 -4.95 16.73 -2.33
C ALA A 84 -6.27 15.96 -2.39
N LYS A 85 -7.35 16.56 -1.86
CA LYS A 85 -8.71 16.00 -1.90
C LYS A 85 -9.18 15.82 -3.35
N ALA A 86 -9.04 16.84 -4.19
CA ALA A 86 -9.43 16.79 -5.60
C ALA A 86 -8.60 15.77 -6.40
N TYR A 87 -7.29 15.72 -6.17
CA TYR A 87 -6.35 14.81 -6.84
C TYR A 87 -6.70 13.36 -6.55
N LEU A 88 -7.04 13.05 -5.29
CA LEU A 88 -7.44 11.70 -4.91
C LEU A 88 -8.76 11.32 -5.57
N LYS A 89 -9.78 12.19 -5.51
CA LYS A 89 -11.08 11.94 -6.14
C LYS A 89 -10.98 11.67 -7.63
N TYR A 90 -10.18 12.46 -8.34
CA TYR A 90 -9.96 12.28 -9.78
C TYR A 90 -9.42 10.88 -10.08
N GLN A 91 -8.36 10.49 -9.39
CA GLN A 91 -7.67 9.20 -9.59
C GLN A 91 -8.53 8.01 -9.18
N LEU A 92 -9.26 8.13 -8.06
CA LEU A 92 -10.21 7.11 -7.62
C LEU A 92 -11.36 6.96 -8.63
N GLY A 93 -11.89 8.08 -9.17
CA GLY A 93 -12.92 8.07 -10.20
C GLY A 93 -12.44 7.44 -11.51
N ALA A 94 -11.20 7.72 -11.92
CA ALA A 94 -10.60 7.12 -13.11
C ALA A 94 -10.53 5.59 -12.99
N LEU A 95 -9.96 5.06 -11.91
CA LEU A 95 -9.88 3.62 -11.69
C LEU A 95 -11.27 2.98 -11.53
N SER A 96 -12.21 3.69 -10.88
CA SER A 96 -13.59 3.23 -10.68
C SER A 96 -14.32 2.92 -11.98
N ALA A 97 -14.00 3.61 -13.09
CA ALA A 97 -14.62 3.33 -14.37
C ALA A 97 -14.22 1.94 -14.89
N PHE A 98 -12.95 1.57 -14.79
CA PHE A 98 -12.42 0.28 -15.22
C PHE A 98 -12.84 -0.87 -14.30
N THR A 99 -12.88 -0.65 -12.99
CA THR A 99 -13.34 -1.70 -12.06
C THR A 99 -14.82 -1.98 -12.27
N LYS A 100 -15.66 -0.95 -12.46
CA LYS A 100 -17.09 -1.09 -12.77
C LYS A 100 -17.33 -1.82 -14.10
N SER A 101 -16.60 -1.50 -15.16
CA SER A 101 -16.77 -2.18 -16.47
C SER A 101 -16.44 -3.66 -16.40
N GLN A 102 -15.57 -4.07 -15.47
CA GLN A 102 -15.18 -5.46 -15.26
C GLN A 102 -15.93 -6.16 -14.11
N GLY A 103 -16.88 -5.48 -13.45
CA GLY A 103 -17.63 -6.03 -12.31
C GLY A 103 -16.77 -6.31 -11.07
N VAL A 104 -15.71 -5.51 -10.88
CA VAL A 104 -14.81 -5.55 -9.72
C VAL A 104 -15.15 -4.39 -8.78
N LYS A 105 -15.13 -4.61 -7.47
CA LYS A 105 -15.24 -3.54 -6.47
C LYS A 105 -13.86 -3.05 -6.06
N ILE A 106 -13.72 -1.74 -5.87
CA ILE A 106 -12.53 -1.17 -5.21
C ILE A 106 -12.67 -1.46 -3.71
N GLN A 107 -11.68 -2.15 -3.15
CA GLN A 107 -11.64 -2.50 -1.74
C GLN A 107 -11.09 -1.35 -0.89
N HIS A 108 -9.99 -0.76 -1.36
CA HIS A 108 -9.20 0.15 -0.55
C HIS A 108 -8.57 1.26 -1.41
N VAL A 109 -8.08 2.29 -0.75
CA VAL A 109 -7.21 3.33 -1.30
C VAL A 109 -5.93 3.36 -0.47
N LYS A 110 -4.79 3.31 -1.16
CA LYS A 110 -3.46 3.48 -0.57
C LYS A 110 -2.73 4.58 -1.35
N PRO A 111 -2.47 5.77 -0.81
CA PRO A 111 -1.68 6.78 -1.51
C PRO A 111 -0.29 6.27 -1.92
N HIS A 112 0.25 6.80 -3.01
CA HIS A 112 1.57 6.43 -3.53
C HIS A 112 2.68 7.35 -3.02
N GLY A 113 3.87 6.77 -2.83
CA GLY A 113 5.14 7.51 -2.82
C GLY A 113 5.19 8.71 -1.88
N ALA A 114 5.50 9.90 -2.41
CA ALA A 114 5.57 11.12 -1.61
C ALA A 114 4.19 11.56 -1.09
N PHE A 115 3.10 11.23 -1.79
CA PHE A 115 1.74 11.57 -1.36
C PHE A 115 1.38 10.84 -0.05
N TYR A 116 1.75 9.56 0.03
CA TYR A 116 1.68 8.74 1.24
C TYR A 116 2.55 9.28 2.37
N ASN A 117 3.84 9.50 2.11
CA ASN A 117 4.79 9.88 3.17
C ASN A 117 4.47 11.25 3.77
N MET A 118 3.98 12.19 2.96
CA MET A 118 3.52 13.49 3.45
C MET A 118 2.26 13.34 4.31
N ALA A 119 1.27 12.57 3.86
CA ALA A 119 0.04 12.32 4.62
C ALA A 119 0.30 11.56 5.94
N ALA A 120 1.33 10.73 6.01
CA ALA A 120 1.67 9.99 7.23
C ALA A 120 1.97 10.93 8.42
N VAL A 121 2.47 12.14 8.17
CA VAL A 121 2.88 13.09 9.23
C VAL A 121 2.10 14.40 9.21
N ASP A 122 1.43 14.75 8.11
CA ASP A 122 0.61 15.96 7.98
C ASP A 122 -0.88 15.63 8.17
N GLU A 123 -1.43 16.02 9.32
CA GLU A 123 -2.83 15.80 9.69
C GLU A 123 -3.82 16.39 8.67
N LYS A 124 -3.53 17.59 8.13
CA LYS A 124 -4.45 18.27 7.21
C LYS A 124 -4.50 17.56 5.88
N LEU A 125 -3.35 17.09 5.38
CA LEU A 125 -3.29 16.29 4.16
C LEU A 125 -3.96 14.93 4.35
N ALA A 126 -3.69 14.24 5.46
CA ALA A 126 -4.32 12.96 5.79
C ALA A 126 -5.85 13.08 5.80
N ARG A 127 -6.38 14.07 6.54
CA ARG A 127 -7.81 14.32 6.66
C ARG A 127 -8.45 14.59 5.30
N ALA A 128 -7.85 15.45 4.49
CA ALA A 128 -8.36 15.76 3.16
C ALA A 128 -8.43 14.54 2.23
N MET A 129 -7.43 13.64 2.30
CA MET A 129 -7.45 12.39 1.55
C MET A 129 -8.53 11.43 2.04
N CYS A 130 -8.70 11.29 3.36
CA CYS A 130 -9.76 10.45 3.92
C CYS A 130 -11.15 11.00 3.57
N GLU A 131 -11.37 12.32 3.67
CA GLU A 131 -12.63 12.94 3.24
C GLU A 131 -12.90 12.75 1.74
N ALA A 132 -11.87 12.78 0.89
CA ALA A 132 -12.02 12.46 -0.54
C ALA A 132 -12.57 11.04 -0.75
N VAL A 133 -12.03 10.05 -0.04
CA VAL A 133 -12.49 8.66 -0.12
C VAL A 133 -13.92 8.54 0.41
N TYR A 134 -14.19 9.09 1.60
CA TYR A 134 -15.51 9.04 2.23
C TYR A 134 -16.61 9.63 1.34
N GLU A 135 -16.33 10.77 0.69
CA GLU A 135 -17.29 11.43 -0.19
C GLU A 135 -17.54 10.68 -1.51
N VAL A 136 -16.59 9.86 -1.97
CA VAL A 136 -16.75 9.04 -3.18
C VAL A 136 -17.46 7.72 -2.85
N ASP A 137 -16.97 7.01 -1.83
CA ASP A 137 -17.55 5.77 -1.33
C ASP A 137 -17.03 5.49 0.08
N LYS A 138 -17.91 5.63 1.08
CA LYS A 138 -17.60 5.43 2.51
C LYS A 138 -17.25 3.98 2.87
N ASP A 139 -17.54 3.01 2.01
CA ASP A 139 -17.26 1.59 2.26
C ASP A 139 -15.84 1.19 1.78
N ILE A 140 -15.11 2.11 1.13
CA ILE A 140 -13.70 1.91 0.76
C ILE A 140 -12.81 2.05 1.98
N ILE A 141 -11.90 1.09 2.16
CA ILE A 141 -10.92 1.09 3.25
C ILE A 141 -9.79 2.07 2.93
N PHE A 142 -9.40 2.92 3.89
CA PHE A 142 -8.22 3.75 3.76
C PHE A 142 -7.01 3.04 4.35
N MET A 143 -6.03 2.71 3.51
CA MET A 143 -4.79 2.09 3.92
C MET A 143 -3.71 3.16 4.12
N GLY A 144 -3.06 3.13 5.29
CA GLY A 144 -2.01 4.08 5.64
C GLY A 144 -0.97 3.48 6.57
N LEU A 145 0.12 4.21 6.80
CA LEU A 145 1.21 3.75 7.67
C LEU A 145 0.67 3.49 9.08
N ALA A 146 0.98 2.32 9.64
CA ALA A 146 0.58 1.98 11.00
C ALA A 146 1.00 3.07 12.00
N GLY A 147 0.06 3.54 12.83
CA GLY A 147 0.29 4.57 13.84
C GLY A 147 0.43 6.01 13.32
N SER A 148 0.24 6.24 12.02
CA SER A 148 0.40 7.56 11.40
C SER A 148 -0.85 8.45 11.47
N GLN A 149 -0.72 9.72 11.07
CA GLN A 149 -1.85 10.65 10.95
C GLN A 149 -2.93 10.14 9.97
N MET A 150 -2.55 9.28 9.01
CA MET A 150 -3.49 8.67 8.05
C MET A 150 -4.50 7.76 8.74
N ILE A 151 -4.05 6.93 9.69
CA ILE A 151 -4.92 5.99 10.39
C ILE A 151 -5.88 6.77 11.29
N LYS A 152 -5.34 7.73 12.05
CA LYS A 152 -6.13 8.63 12.90
C LYS A 152 -7.19 9.38 12.08
N ALA A 153 -6.80 9.99 10.96
CA ALA A 153 -7.72 10.74 10.11
C ALA A 153 -8.82 9.87 9.50
N ALA A 154 -8.49 8.64 9.06
CA ALA A 154 -9.48 7.71 8.53
C ALA A 154 -10.55 7.37 9.57
N GLU A 155 -10.12 7.06 10.81
CA GLU A 155 -11.04 6.77 11.92
C GLU A 155 -11.90 7.98 12.30
N GLU A 156 -11.32 9.18 12.36
CA GLU A 156 -12.04 10.43 12.69
C GLU A 156 -13.07 10.83 11.63
N VAL A 157 -12.79 10.57 10.35
CA VAL A 157 -13.72 10.80 9.23
C VAL A 157 -14.81 9.72 9.17
N GLY A 158 -14.61 8.58 9.85
CA GLY A 158 -15.57 7.47 9.88
C GLY A 158 -15.35 6.41 8.80
N LEU A 159 -14.15 6.36 8.21
CA LEU A 159 -13.73 5.28 7.31
C LEU A 159 -13.20 4.08 8.09
N GLN A 160 -13.24 2.91 7.43
CA GLN A 160 -12.43 1.78 7.88
C GLN A 160 -10.96 2.04 7.56
N ALA A 161 -10.09 1.92 8.55
CA ALA A 161 -8.65 2.04 8.37
C ALA A 161 -7.96 0.67 8.32
N ALA A 162 -6.96 0.54 7.45
CA ALA A 162 -6.03 -0.58 7.44
C ALA A 162 -4.60 -0.08 7.72
N SER A 163 -4.01 -0.55 8.82
CA SER A 163 -2.64 -0.26 9.21
C SER A 163 -1.66 -1.09 8.39
N GLU A 164 -0.90 -0.42 7.54
CA GLU A 164 0.14 -1.01 6.72
C GLU A 164 1.48 -1.05 7.44
N VAL A 165 2.17 -2.19 7.31
CA VAL A 165 3.55 -2.38 7.74
C VAL A 165 4.45 -2.79 6.58
N PHE A 166 5.75 -2.58 6.74
CA PHE A 166 6.75 -2.83 5.70
C PHE A 166 7.73 -3.89 6.15
N ALA A 167 7.85 -4.96 5.36
CA ALA A 167 8.71 -6.10 5.67
C ALA A 167 10.19 -5.72 5.73
N ASP A 168 10.63 -4.88 4.81
CA ASP A 168 12.03 -4.59 4.51
C ASP A 168 12.48 -3.21 4.99
N ARG A 169 11.69 -2.51 5.81
CA ARG A 169 12.01 -1.16 6.30
C ARG A 169 12.32 -1.12 7.78
N ALA A 170 13.30 -0.30 8.14
CA ALA A 170 13.56 0.06 9.51
C ALA A 170 12.57 1.12 10.00
N TYR A 171 12.27 1.08 11.29
CA TYR A 171 11.34 1.98 11.97
C TYR A 171 12.10 2.89 12.95
N ASN A 172 11.67 4.13 13.08
CA ASN A 172 12.05 5.03 14.17
C ASN A 172 11.27 4.65 15.44
N ASP A 173 11.68 5.18 16.59
CA ASP A 173 11.00 4.94 17.87
C ASP A 173 9.57 5.51 17.92
N ASP A 174 9.26 6.49 17.05
CA ASP A 174 7.93 7.08 16.90
C ASP A 174 7.00 6.29 15.94
N GLY A 175 7.46 5.15 15.41
CA GLY A 175 6.70 4.32 14.48
C GLY A 175 6.77 4.75 13.01
N THR A 176 7.44 5.88 12.70
CA THR A 176 7.67 6.28 11.31
C THR A 176 8.77 5.44 10.65
N LEU A 177 8.81 5.42 9.32
CA LEU A 177 9.86 4.71 8.59
C LEU A 177 11.16 5.53 8.55
N VAL A 178 12.30 4.86 8.76
CA VAL A 178 13.62 5.48 8.62
C VAL A 178 13.81 5.94 7.17
N SER A 179 14.27 7.19 6.99
CA SER A 179 14.55 7.76 5.67
C SER A 179 15.47 6.88 4.85
N ARG A 180 15.10 6.59 3.58
CA ARG A 180 15.91 5.77 2.66
C ARG A 180 17.33 6.28 2.43
N LYS A 181 17.59 7.56 2.74
CA LYS A 181 18.92 8.18 2.62
C LYS A 181 19.89 7.76 3.73
N LEU A 182 19.39 7.18 4.82
CA LEU A 182 20.19 6.80 5.97
C LEU A 182 20.65 5.33 5.86
N PRO A 183 21.87 5.01 6.31
CA PRO A 183 22.30 3.62 6.47
C PRO A 183 21.33 2.83 7.36
N GLY A 184 21.07 1.57 7.02
CA GLY A 184 20.17 0.70 7.79
C GLY A 184 18.68 0.91 7.53
N ALA A 185 18.28 1.86 6.70
CA ALA A 185 16.86 2.14 6.40
C ALA A 185 16.12 0.99 5.69
N VAL A 186 16.87 0.12 4.99
CA VAL A 186 16.37 -1.05 4.27
C VAL A 186 17.06 -2.31 4.77
N ILE A 187 16.26 -3.28 5.15
CA ILE A 187 16.69 -4.59 5.68
C ILE A 187 16.97 -5.49 4.49
N LYS A 188 18.26 -5.76 4.25
CA LYS A 188 18.71 -6.58 3.10
C LYS A 188 18.68 -8.07 3.38
N ASP A 189 18.72 -8.44 4.66
CA ASP A 189 18.62 -9.83 5.11
C ASP A 189 17.16 -10.28 5.04
N LYS A 190 16.88 -11.22 4.14
CA LYS A 190 15.54 -11.74 3.89
C LYS A 190 14.97 -12.47 5.11
N ASP A 191 15.78 -13.24 5.81
CA ASP A 191 15.34 -14.04 6.95
C ASP A 191 15.00 -13.14 8.14
N LEU A 192 15.81 -12.09 8.35
CA LEU A 192 15.51 -11.06 9.34
C LEU A 192 14.21 -10.32 9.01
N ALA A 193 14.01 -9.93 7.75
CA ALA A 193 12.79 -9.24 7.34
C ALA A 193 11.53 -10.12 7.52
N ILE A 194 11.59 -11.40 7.15
CA ILE A 194 10.48 -12.37 7.37
C ILE A 194 10.19 -12.55 8.86
N LYS A 195 11.21 -12.74 9.69
CA LYS A 195 11.04 -12.88 11.14
C LYS A 195 10.35 -11.66 11.75
N ARG A 196 10.71 -10.46 11.29
CA ARG A 196 10.08 -9.20 11.71
C ARG A 196 8.61 -9.14 11.30
N VAL A 197 8.27 -9.55 10.09
CA VAL A 197 6.88 -9.60 9.61
C VAL A 197 6.02 -10.54 10.47
N VAL A 198 6.51 -11.76 10.73
CA VAL A 198 5.81 -12.71 11.61
C VAL A 198 5.57 -12.11 12.99
N ARG A 199 6.60 -11.44 13.54
CA ARG A 199 6.52 -10.75 14.82
C ARG A 199 5.49 -9.61 14.82
N MET A 200 5.47 -8.77 13.79
CA MET A 200 4.48 -7.70 13.65
C MET A 200 3.05 -8.26 13.71
N VAL A 201 2.80 -9.38 13.01
CA VAL A 201 1.46 -9.98 12.94
C VAL A 201 1.07 -10.69 14.24
N LYS A 202 1.98 -11.47 14.83
CA LYS A 202 1.65 -12.33 15.99
C LYS A 202 1.76 -11.61 17.33
N GLU A 203 2.71 -10.69 17.45
CA GLU A 203 3.01 -9.99 18.70
C GLU A 203 2.57 -8.52 18.70
N GLY A 204 2.24 -7.95 17.54
CA GLY A 204 1.92 -6.52 17.42
C GLY A 204 3.12 -5.62 17.75
N LYS A 205 4.33 -6.08 17.40
CA LYS A 205 5.59 -5.39 17.73
C LYS A 205 6.59 -5.42 16.58
N VAL A 206 7.41 -4.37 16.51
CA VAL A 206 8.62 -4.33 15.69
C VAL A 206 9.75 -3.66 16.45
N GLU A 207 10.99 -4.08 16.20
CA GLU A 207 12.18 -3.43 16.74
C GLU A 207 12.56 -2.20 15.87
N SER A 208 12.76 -1.06 16.51
CA SER A 208 13.24 0.17 15.89
C SER A 208 14.74 0.10 15.54
N ILE A 209 15.23 1.08 14.79
CA ILE A 209 16.67 1.18 14.45
C ILE A 209 17.56 1.39 15.69
N ASN A 210 16.98 1.82 16.82
CA ASN A 210 17.67 2.01 18.09
C ASN A 210 17.57 0.79 19.02
N GLY A 211 16.94 -0.30 18.57
CA GLY A 211 16.78 -1.53 19.35
C GLY A 211 15.60 -1.52 20.32
N ASN A 212 14.69 -0.53 20.24
CA ASN A 212 13.51 -0.47 21.09
C ASN A 212 12.34 -1.23 20.46
N ASP A 213 11.56 -1.92 21.29
CA ASP A 213 10.27 -2.47 20.86
C ASP A 213 9.23 -1.37 20.72
N ILE A 214 8.65 -1.23 19.52
CA ILE A 214 7.51 -0.37 19.26
C ILE A 214 6.25 -1.20 19.00
N SER A 215 5.12 -0.75 19.58
CA SER A 215 3.82 -1.35 19.31
C SER A 215 3.36 -0.99 17.89
N ILE A 216 2.87 -1.98 17.14
CA ILE A 216 2.43 -1.79 15.77
C ILE A 216 1.23 -2.70 15.46
N LYS A 217 0.27 -2.18 14.69
CA LYS A 217 -0.83 -2.97 14.15
C LYS A 217 -0.53 -3.31 12.70
N ALA A 218 -0.54 -4.59 12.35
CA ALA A 218 -0.29 -5.08 11.01
C ALA A 218 -1.57 -5.67 10.41
N ASP A 219 -2.38 -4.82 9.78
CA ASP A 219 -3.55 -5.28 9.01
C ASP A 219 -3.11 -5.75 7.61
N SER A 220 -2.12 -5.08 7.02
CA SER A 220 -1.56 -5.39 5.70
C SER A 220 -0.04 -5.21 5.68
N ILE A 221 0.66 -6.08 4.95
CA ILE A 221 2.10 -6.02 4.74
C ILE A 221 2.37 -5.64 3.28
N CYS A 222 3.08 -4.53 3.08
CA CYS A 222 3.56 -4.12 1.76
C CYS A 222 4.71 -5.01 1.32
N VAL A 223 4.58 -5.57 0.12
CA VAL A 223 5.64 -6.30 -0.58
C VAL A 223 5.83 -5.72 -1.99
N HIS A 224 6.98 -5.97 -2.61
CA HIS A 224 7.30 -5.47 -3.94
C HIS A 224 7.67 -6.63 -4.89
N GLY A 225 7.24 -6.54 -6.14
CA GLY A 225 7.45 -7.54 -7.20
C GLY A 225 8.38 -7.10 -8.31
N ASP A 226 9.25 -6.11 -8.08
CA ASP A 226 9.97 -5.37 -9.13
C ASP A 226 10.92 -6.25 -9.98
N ASN A 227 11.36 -7.39 -9.46
CA ASN A 227 12.30 -8.30 -10.11
C ASN A 227 12.19 -9.73 -9.53
N PRO A 228 12.82 -10.75 -10.16
CA PRO A 228 12.72 -12.13 -9.71
C PRO A 228 13.14 -12.38 -8.25
N LYS A 229 14.13 -11.62 -7.73
CA LYS A 229 14.57 -11.76 -6.33
C LYS A 229 13.54 -11.19 -5.35
N ALA A 230 12.83 -10.13 -5.74
CA ALA A 230 11.74 -9.55 -4.96
C ALA A 230 10.53 -10.48 -4.94
N LEU A 231 10.19 -11.07 -6.10
CA LEU A 231 9.15 -12.10 -6.19
C LEU A 231 9.44 -13.32 -5.30
N GLU A 232 10.67 -13.86 -5.35
CA GLU A 232 11.09 -14.94 -4.45
C GLU A 232 10.93 -14.56 -2.98
N PHE A 233 11.27 -13.33 -2.62
CA PHE A 233 11.10 -12.83 -1.26
C PHE A 233 9.62 -12.80 -0.83
N VAL A 234 8.70 -12.41 -1.71
CA VAL A 234 7.25 -12.46 -1.45
C VAL A 234 6.75 -13.89 -1.24
N LYS A 235 7.25 -14.86 -2.03
CA LYS A 235 6.90 -16.28 -1.84
C LYS A 235 7.33 -16.75 -0.45
N ASN A 236 8.56 -16.45 -0.05
CA ASN A 236 9.10 -16.85 1.26
C ASN A 236 8.32 -16.21 2.41
N ILE A 237 7.92 -14.94 2.30
CA ILE A 237 7.05 -14.28 3.31
C ILE A 237 5.72 -15.04 3.43
N ARG A 238 5.05 -15.29 2.29
CA ARG A 238 3.75 -15.98 2.27
C ARG A 238 3.84 -17.38 2.87
N GLU A 239 4.81 -18.18 2.44
CA GLU A 239 5.03 -19.54 2.93
C GLU A 239 5.31 -19.57 4.42
N THR A 240 6.15 -18.66 4.91
CA THR A 240 6.49 -18.59 6.35
C THR A 240 5.28 -18.17 7.18
N LEU A 241 4.51 -17.17 6.75
CA LEU A 241 3.29 -16.76 7.45
C LEU A 241 2.29 -17.91 7.57
N VAL A 242 2.07 -18.67 6.48
CA VAL A 242 1.18 -19.84 6.48
C VAL A 242 1.72 -20.93 7.41
N ALA A 243 3.02 -21.23 7.37
CA ALA A 243 3.65 -22.20 8.26
C ALA A 243 3.54 -21.81 9.74
N GLU A 244 3.55 -20.51 10.03
CA GLU A 244 3.39 -19.93 11.37
C GLU A 244 1.92 -19.83 11.85
N GLY A 245 0.98 -20.35 11.04
CA GLY A 245 -0.46 -20.38 11.36
C GLY A 245 -1.18 -19.05 11.12
N VAL A 246 -0.65 -18.20 10.24
CA VAL A 246 -1.27 -16.95 9.80
C VAL A 246 -2.00 -17.18 8.48
N GLU A 247 -3.29 -16.88 8.45
CA GLU A 247 -4.11 -16.90 7.24
C GLU A 247 -3.83 -15.66 6.37
N ILE A 248 -3.57 -15.85 5.08
CA ILE A 248 -3.45 -14.74 4.12
C ILE A 248 -4.81 -14.48 3.48
N LYS A 249 -5.36 -13.28 3.69
CA LYS A 249 -6.63 -12.87 3.11
C LYS A 249 -6.69 -11.38 2.85
N ASN A 250 -7.55 -10.98 1.93
CA ASN A 250 -7.76 -9.57 1.62
C ASN A 250 -8.55 -8.86 2.73
N LEU A 251 -8.65 -7.53 2.63
CA LEU A 251 -9.27 -6.67 3.65
C LEU A 251 -10.80 -6.59 3.60
N PHE A 252 -11.49 -7.24 2.65
CA PHE A 252 -12.95 -7.22 2.64
C PHE A 252 -13.46 -7.91 3.92
N ARG A 253 -14.43 -7.28 4.57
CA ARG A 253 -15.08 -7.80 5.78
C ARG A 253 -16.41 -8.45 5.43
#